data_AF-A0A8S2WCW3-F1
#
_entry.id   AF-A0A8S2WCW3-F1
#
_cell.length_a   1.000
_cell.length_b   1.000
_cell.length_c   1.000
_cell.angle_alpha   90.00
_cell.angle_beta   90.00
_cell.angle_gamma   90.00
#
_symmetry.space_group_name_H-M   'P 1'
#
loop_
_entity.id
_entity.type
_entity.pdbx_description
1 polymer ?
#
loop_
_entity_poly.entity_id
_entity_poly.type
_entity_poly.pdbx_seq_one_letter_code
_entity_poly.pdbx_strand_id
1 'polypeptide(L)' 'MSEHNSNMDNEDNGQQNNNNNNNNNENNMNNSSNVINRGGNANSHGRLEVRFLVCSRDAGAIIGKKGSNIQTLRQK' A
#
# COMPACT_ATOMS: atom_id res chain seq x y z
N MET A 1 -2.08 56.13 -38.35
CA MET A 1 -1.93 54.69 -38.66
C MET A 1 -0.46 54.36 -38.59
N SER A 2 -0.03 53.78 -37.47
CA SER A 2 1.19 52.99 -37.35
C SER A 2 1.09 52.27 -36.00
N GLU A 3 1.18 50.95 -36.08
CA GLU A 3 0.76 49.98 -35.08
C GLU A 3 1.67 49.99 -33.85
N HIS A 4 1.06 50.00 -32.67
CA HIS A 4 1.73 49.68 -31.40
C HIS A 4 1.88 48.17 -31.32
N ASN A 5 3.11 47.67 -31.43
CA ASN A 5 3.42 46.27 -31.22
C ASN A 5 3.70 46.04 -29.73
N SER A 6 2.69 45.58 -28.99
CA SER A 6 2.79 45.17 -27.59
C SER A 6 2.63 43.66 -27.47
N ASN A 7 3.58 42.99 -26.81
CA ASN A 7 3.38 42.10 -25.66
C ASN A 7 4.71 41.38 -25.38
N MET A 8 5.43 41.77 -24.32
CA MET A 8 5.28 41.34 -22.91
C MET A 8 5.72 39.89 -22.67
N ASP A 9 7.00 39.79 -22.32
CA ASP A 9 7.62 39.07 -21.19
C ASP A 9 6.88 37.91 -20.52
N ASN A 10 7.63 36.81 -20.42
CA ASN A 10 7.78 35.83 -19.33
C ASN A 10 6.54 35.36 -18.55
N GLU A 11 6.41 34.04 -18.40
CA GLU A 11 6.49 33.40 -17.07
C GLU A 11 6.56 31.87 -17.18
N ASP A 12 7.65 31.32 -16.64
CA ASP A 12 7.78 29.97 -16.10
C ASP A 12 6.80 29.80 -14.94
N ASN A 13 6.02 28.71 -14.90
CA ASN A 13 5.75 27.98 -13.65
C ASN A 13 4.79 26.78 -13.83
N GLY A 14 5.18 25.68 -13.17
CA GLY A 14 4.26 24.98 -12.28
C GLY A 14 3.63 23.69 -12.79
N GLN A 15 4.22 22.58 -12.38
CA GLN A 15 3.63 21.24 -12.41
C GLN A 15 2.27 21.21 -11.70
N GLN A 16 1.20 20.82 -12.39
CA GLN A 16 -0.08 20.53 -11.75
C GLN A 16 -0.07 19.10 -11.18
N ASN A 17 0.03 19.08 -9.85
CA ASN A 17 -0.04 17.92 -8.98
C ASN A 17 -1.50 17.47 -8.78
N ASN A 18 -1.88 16.30 -9.29
CA ASN A 18 -3.21 15.73 -9.10
C ASN A 18 -3.30 14.95 -7.77
N ASN A 19 -3.67 15.66 -6.69
CA ASN A 19 -4.05 15.04 -5.41
C ASN A 19 -5.55 14.69 -5.41
N ASN A 20 -5.87 13.41 -5.57
CA ASN A 20 -7.23 12.91 -5.34
C ASN A 20 -7.41 12.55 -3.84
N ASN A 21 -8.08 13.44 -3.10
CA ASN A 21 -8.58 13.18 -1.74
C ASN A 21 -10.06 12.80 -1.81
N ASN A 22 -10.38 11.50 -1.72
CA ASN A 22 -11.76 11.05 -1.49
C ASN A 22 -11.98 10.83 0.00
N ASN A 23 -12.62 11.82 0.65
CA ASN A 23 -13.16 11.71 2.01
C ASN A 23 -14.64 11.37 1.94
N ASN A 24 -14.99 10.09 2.08
CA ASN A 24 -16.37 9.70 2.36
C ASN A 24 -16.49 9.36 3.85
N ASN A 25 -17.03 10.33 4.58
CA ASN A 25 -17.46 10.18 5.96
C ASN A 25 -18.94 9.74 5.95
N GLU A 26 -19.21 8.45 6.13
CA GLU A 26 -20.56 7.95 6.36
C GLU A 26 -20.64 7.33 7.76
N ASN A 27 -21.44 8.00 8.58
CA ASN A 27 -21.75 7.63 9.96
C ASN A 27 -22.45 6.27 10.01
N ASN A 28 -21.92 5.33 10.80
CA ASN A 28 -22.71 4.19 11.30
C ASN A 28 -22.35 3.89 12.76
N MET A 29 -22.99 4.62 13.68
CA MET A 29 -23.19 4.14 15.04
C MET A 29 -24.06 2.88 14.95
N ASN A 30 -23.59 1.75 15.50
CA ASN A 30 -24.37 0.71 16.22
C ASN A 30 -23.60 -0.63 16.30
N ASN A 31 -22.79 -0.84 17.34
CA ASN A 31 -22.97 -1.96 18.28
C ASN A 31 -21.81 -2.08 19.28
N SER A 32 -22.20 -2.08 20.55
CA SER A 32 -21.41 -2.55 21.68
C SER A 32 -20.98 -4.00 21.45
N SER A 33 -19.66 -4.24 21.40
CA SER A 33 -18.97 -5.49 21.78
C SER A 33 -17.52 -5.39 21.31
N ASN A 34 -16.63 -4.93 22.19
CA ASN A 34 -15.18 -5.18 22.17
C ASN A 34 -14.62 -5.83 20.87
N VAL A 35 -14.59 -5.08 19.77
CA VAL A 35 -14.07 -5.56 18.49
C VAL A 35 -12.57 -5.46 18.60
N ILE A 36 -11.94 -6.58 18.92
CA ILE A 36 -10.49 -6.77 18.83
C ILE A 36 -10.08 -6.22 17.47
N ASN A 37 -9.33 -5.12 17.47
CA ASN A 37 -8.75 -4.50 16.27
C ASN A 37 -7.69 -5.45 15.70
N ARG A 38 -8.12 -6.59 15.14
CA ARG A 38 -7.35 -7.36 14.19
C ARG A 38 -7.35 -6.50 12.94
N GLY A 39 -6.28 -5.73 12.76
CA GLY A 39 -6.03 -4.93 11.56
C GLY A 39 -6.05 -5.82 10.31
N GLY A 40 -7.26 -6.14 9.85
CA GLY A 40 -7.53 -6.87 8.63
C GLY A 40 -7.53 -5.83 7.53
N ASN A 41 -6.40 -5.72 6.84
CA ASN A 41 -6.36 -5.08 5.54
C ASN A 41 -7.47 -5.71 4.68
N ALA A 42 -8.44 -4.90 4.24
CA ALA A 42 -9.63 -5.31 3.48
C ALA A 42 -9.32 -5.99 2.13
N ASN A 43 -8.04 -6.16 1.78
CA ASN A 43 -7.57 -6.93 0.63
C ASN A 43 -7.31 -8.42 0.93
N SER A 44 -7.68 -8.92 2.13
CA SER A 44 -7.36 -10.28 2.58
C SER A 44 -8.42 -11.33 2.20
N HIS A 45 -9.18 -11.13 1.12
CA HIS A 45 -10.12 -12.14 0.65
C HIS A 45 -9.34 -13.37 0.14
N GLY A 46 -9.22 -14.41 0.96
CA GLY A 46 -8.70 -15.73 0.57
C GLY A 46 -7.32 -16.14 1.11
N ARG A 47 -6.66 -15.32 1.96
CA ARG A 47 -5.34 -15.67 2.51
C ARG A 47 -5.44 -16.31 3.89
N LEU A 48 -5.19 -17.61 3.97
CA LEU A 48 -5.00 -18.32 5.24
C LEU A 48 -3.58 -18.07 5.77
N GLU A 49 -3.47 -17.57 7.00
CA GLU A 49 -2.18 -17.45 7.70
C GLU A 49 -2.03 -18.58 8.73
N VAL A 50 -0.95 -19.35 8.61
CA VAL A 50 -0.59 -20.41 9.57
C VAL A 50 0.76 -20.09 10.20
N ARG A 51 0.88 -20.33 11.52
CA ARG A 51 2.12 -20.18 12.27
C ARG A 51 2.57 -21.54 12.77
N PHE A 52 3.83 -21.89 12.52
CA PHE A 52 4.44 -23.13 12.96
C PHE A 52 5.59 -22.86 13.92
N LEU A 53 5.77 -23.74 14.90
CA LEU A 53 6.97 -23.77 15.72
C LEU A 53 7.99 -24.70 15.05
N VAL A 54 9.23 -24.22 14.88
CA VAL A 54 10.32 -24.99 14.32
C VAL A 54 11.54 -24.89 15.22
N CYS A 55 12.31 -25.98 15.35
CA CYS A 55 13.57 -25.93 16.05
C CYS A 55 14.57 -25.05 15.30
N SER A 56 15.36 -24.25 16.02
CA SER A 56 16.32 -23.32 15.40
C SER A 56 17.35 -24.03 14.50
N ARG A 57 17.69 -25.29 14.81
CA ARG A 57 18.61 -26.11 14.02
C ARG A 57 18.10 -26.39 12.59
N ASP A 58 16.78 -26.45 12.40
CA ASP A 58 16.15 -26.83 11.13
C ASP A 58 15.77 -25.60 10.29
N ALA A 59 15.66 -24.42 10.91
CA ALA A 59 15.26 -23.18 10.25
C ALA A 59 16.15 -22.83 9.04
N GLY A 60 17.45 -23.08 9.14
CA GLY A 60 18.39 -22.82 8.04
C GLY A 60 18.08 -23.65 6.79
N ALA A 61 17.69 -24.91 6.95
CA ALA A 61 17.31 -25.79 5.85
C ALA A 61 15.97 -25.36 5.22
N ILE A 62 15.01 -24.94 6.05
CA ILE A 62 13.71 -24.42 5.59
C ILE A 62 13.90 -23.16 4.74
N ILE A 63 14.73 -22.20 5.18
CA ILE A 63 15.02 -20.97 4.46
C ILE A 63 15.81 -21.27 3.17
N GLY A 64 16.81 -22.13 3.27
CA GLY A 64 17.73 -22.47 2.20
C GLY A 64 18.83 -21.43 1.98
N LYS A 65 19.90 -21.81 1.26
CA LYS A 65 21.00 -20.89 0.92
C LYS A 65 20.45 -19.72 0.12
N LYS A 66 20.80 -18.49 0.51
CA LYS A 66 20.31 -17.23 -0.10
C LYS A 66 18.77 -17.12 -0.17
N GLY A 67 18.03 -17.89 0.65
CA GLY A 67 16.56 -17.89 0.64
C GLY A 67 15.92 -18.66 -0.51
N SER A 68 16.68 -19.49 -1.24
CA SER A 68 16.17 -20.20 -2.42
C SER A 68 14.96 -21.09 -2.12
N ASN A 69 14.94 -21.77 -0.98
CA ASN A 69 13.88 -22.75 -0.68
C ASN A 69 12.57 -22.06 -0.27
N ILE A 70 12.63 -21.02 0.58
CA ILE A 70 11.43 -20.26 0.94
C ILE A 70 10.84 -19.51 -0.26
N GLN A 71 11.67 -19.11 -1.23
CA GLN A 71 11.19 -18.50 -2.47
C GLN A 71 10.42 -19.51 -3.32
N THR A 72 10.93 -20.73 -3.50
CA THR A 72 10.22 -21.81 -4.20
C THR A 72 8.93 -22.19 -3.51
N LEU A 73 8.91 -22.30 -2.18
CA LEU A 73 7.72 -22.66 -1.41
C LEU A 73 6.58 -21.63 -1.55
N ARG A 74 6.90 -20.35 -1.77
CA ARG A 74 5.91 -19.29 -1.98
C ARG A 74 5.31 -19.28 -3.39
N GLN A 75 6.00 -19.89 -4.36
CA GLN A 75 5.60 -19.89 -5.77
C GLN A 75 4.87 -21.17 -6.18
N LYS A 76 5.00 -22.23 -5.39
CA LYS A 76 4.28 -23.49 -5.56
C LYS A 76 2.94 -23.43 -4.84
#